data_AF-A0AAJ5REY2-F1
#
_entry.id   AF-A0AAJ5REY2-F1
#
_cell.length_a   1.000
_cell.length_b   1.000
_cell.length_c   1.000
_cell.angle_alpha   90.00
_cell.angle_beta   90.00
_cell.angle_gamma   90.00
#
_symmetry.space_group_name_H-M   'P 1'
#
loop_
_entity.id
_entity.type
_entity.pdbx_description
1 polymer ?
#
loop_
_entity_poly.entity_id
_entity_poly.type
_entity_poly.pdbx_seq_one_letter_code
_entity_poly.pdbx_strand_id
1 'polypeptide(L)'
;MSKTINEQVFEIIDEMYNDLAHKEIDQHIKDILLIAAKHLSTEDMPAQVVAAKTVNGITIWTMNGKNLLGNENAERIRKLMRIARSEGYKWNATGLGSLGVQF
;
A
#
# COMPACT_ATOMS: atom_id res chain seq x y z
N MET A 1 8.80 10.92 -20.17
CA MET A 1 8.13 11.66 -19.08
C MET A 1 8.43 10.95 -17.77
N SER A 2 8.68 11.68 -16.68
CA SER A 2 8.78 11.07 -15.35
C SER A 2 7.38 10.68 -14.89
N LYS A 3 7.21 9.47 -14.34
CA LYS A 3 5.92 9.03 -13.79
C LYS A 3 5.54 9.92 -12.59
N THR A 4 4.27 10.26 -12.48
CA THR A 4 3.70 10.92 -11.30
C THR A 4 3.76 9.99 -10.08
N ILE A 5 3.65 10.55 -8.87
CA ILE A 5 3.60 9.73 -7.65
C ILE A 5 2.37 8.82 -7.65
N ASN A 6 1.22 9.29 -8.16
CA ASN A 6 0.01 8.47 -8.28
C ASN A 6 0.26 7.25 -9.17
N GLU A 7 0.76 7.45 -10.40
CA GLU A 7 1.10 6.35 -11.32
C GLU A 7 2.08 5.36 -10.71
N GLN A 8 3.12 5.85 -10.00
CA GLN A 8 4.09 4.97 -9.33
C GLN A 8 3.46 4.12 -8.23
N VAL A 9 2.58 4.69 -7.40
CA VAL A 9 1.90 3.92 -6.35
C VAL A 9 0.91 2.93 -6.95
N PHE A 10 0.16 3.35 -7.98
CA PHE A 10 -0.81 2.50 -8.67
C PHE A 10 -0.15 1.28 -9.31
N GLU A 11 0.94 1.48 -10.07
CA GLU A 11 1.67 0.38 -10.70
C GLU A 11 2.21 -0.62 -9.67
N ILE A 12 2.74 -0.14 -8.53
CA ILE A 12 3.22 -1.04 -7.48
C ILE A 12 2.07 -1.87 -6.91
N ILE A 13 0.91 -1.26 -6.66
CA ILE A 13 -0.27 -1.96 -6.14
C ILE A 13 -0.80 -2.99 -7.15
N ASP A 14 -0.88 -2.61 -8.43
CA ASP A 14 -1.35 -3.49 -9.50
C ASP A 14 -0.42 -4.70 -9.68
N GLU A 15 0.90 -4.48 -9.72
CA GLU A 15 1.89 -5.57 -9.76
C GLU A 15 1.76 -6.49 -8.54
N MET A 16 1.61 -5.92 -7.34
CA MET A 16 1.39 -6.73 -6.12
C MET A 16 0.10 -7.55 -6.22
N TYR A 17 -1.00 -6.96 -6.69
CA TYR A 17 -2.27 -7.66 -6.80
C TYR A 17 -2.18 -8.80 -7.81
N ASN A 18 -1.63 -8.56 -8.99
CA ASN A 18 -1.47 -9.56 -10.05
C ASN A 18 -0.58 -10.74 -9.59
N ASP A 19 0.50 -10.46 -8.85
CA ASP A 19 1.38 -11.51 -8.31
C ASP A 19 0.72 -12.36 -7.21
N LEU A 20 -0.32 -11.84 -6.56
CA LEU A 20 -1.05 -12.50 -5.48
C LEU A 20 -2.38 -13.09 -5.95
N ALA A 21 -2.94 -12.62 -7.07
CA ALA A 21 -4.30 -12.93 -7.54
C ALA A 21 -4.54 -14.44 -7.62
N HIS A 22 -3.58 -15.18 -8.16
CA HIS A 22 -3.65 -16.63 -8.39
C HIS A 22 -3.04 -17.48 -7.27
N LYS A 23 -2.53 -16.87 -6.21
CA LYS A 23 -1.97 -17.59 -5.07
C LYS A 23 -3.03 -17.78 -3.99
N GLU A 24 -2.92 -18.87 -3.23
CA GLU A 24 -3.64 -19.08 -1.96
C GLU A 24 -3.07 -18.17 -0.86
N ILE A 25 -3.06 -16.87 -1.15
CA ILE A 25 -2.82 -15.80 -0.20
C ILE A 25 -4.13 -15.41 0.46
N ASP A 26 -4.00 -14.91 1.68
CA ASP A 26 -5.09 -14.34 2.44
C ASP A 26 -5.85 -13.27 1.65
N GLN A 27 -7.17 -13.46 1.51
CA GLN A 27 -8.06 -12.56 0.79
C GLN A 27 -7.98 -11.13 1.34
N HIS A 28 -7.68 -10.98 2.64
CA HIS A 28 -7.53 -9.66 3.27
C HIS A 28 -6.44 -8.81 2.62
N ILE A 29 -5.33 -9.41 2.19
CA ILE A 29 -4.25 -8.70 1.50
C ILE A 29 -4.72 -8.23 0.12
N LYS A 30 -5.46 -9.07 -0.60
CA LYS A 30 -6.01 -8.72 -1.92
C LYS A 30 -7.01 -7.57 -1.80
N ASP A 31 -7.84 -7.59 -0.76
CA ASP A 31 -8.83 -6.55 -0.49
C ASP A 31 -8.15 -5.20 -0.17
N ILE A 32 -7.08 -5.20 0.65
CA ILE A 32 -6.29 -3.99 0.91
C ILE A 32 -5.76 -3.38 -0.39
N LEU A 33 -5.22 -4.20 -1.30
CA LEU A 33 -4.68 -3.74 -2.58
C LEU A 33 -5.78 -3.18 -3.49
N LEU A 34 -6.95 -3.82 -3.56
CA LEU A 34 -8.09 -3.33 -4.33
C LEU A 34 -8.61 -1.99 -3.80
N ILE A 35 -8.74 -1.85 -2.49
CA ILE A 35 -9.20 -0.60 -1.88
C ILE A 35 -8.19 0.53 -2.14
N ALA A 36 -6.89 0.24 -2.04
CA ALA A 36 -5.84 1.21 -2.35
C ALA A 36 -5.88 1.66 -3.82
N ALA A 37 -6.07 0.73 -4.77
CA ALA A 37 -6.23 1.06 -6.19
C ALA A 37 -7.46 1.94 -6.45
N LYS A 38 -8.57 1.68 -5.73
CA LYS A 38 -9.78 2.51 -5.81
C LYS A 38 -9.50 3.95 -5.38
N HIS A 39 -8.85 4.16 -4.24
CA HIS A 39 -8.50 5.50 -3.74
C HIS A 39 -7.60 6.28 -4.69
N LEU A 40 -6.64 5.61 -5.34
CA LEU A 40 -5.79 6.24 -6.35
C LEU A 40 -6.59 6.64 -7.60
N SER A 41 -7.55 5.81 -8.00
CA SER A 41 -8.41 6.06 -9.17
C SER A 41 -9.42 7.18 -8.92
N THR A 42 -9.90 7.33 -7.68
CA THR A 42 -10.81 8.42 -7.30
C THR A 42 -10.10 9.72 -6.94
N GLU A 43 -8.77 9.69 -6.79
CA GLU A 43 -7.93 10.81 -6.35
C GLU A 43 -8.43 11.51 -5.07
N ASP A 44 -9.19 10.79 -4.24
CA ASP A 44 -9.79 11.32 -3.00
C ASP A 44 -8.77 11.42 -1.86
N MET A 45 -7.59 10.81 -2.04
CA MET A 45 -6.52 10.78 -1.08
C MET A 45 -5.16 10.93 -1.77
N PRO A 46 -4.19 11.67 -1.19
CA PRO A 46 -2.85 11.75 -1.77
C PRO A 46 -2.20 10.36 -1.84
N ALA A 47 -1.53 10.09 -2.96
CA ALA A 47 -0.91 8.78 -3.23
C ALA A 47 0.09 8.35 -2.14
N GLN A 48 0.77 9.30 -1.48
CA GLN A 48 1.66 9.02 -0.34
C GLN A 48 0.89 8.45 0.87
N VAL A 49 -0.33 8.92 1.11
CA VAL A 49 -1.19 8.44 2.20
C VAL A 49 -1.75 7.06 1.85
N VAL A 50 -2.16 6.84 0.60
CA VAL A 50 -2.57 5.51 0.12
C VAL A 50 -1.42 4.51 0.28
N ALA A 51 -0.20 4.88 -0.11
CA ALA A 51 0.99 4.05 0.08
C ALA A 51 1.24 3.73 1.56
N ALA A 52 1.14 4.72 2.45
CA ALA A 52 1.31 4.52 3.89
C ALA A 52 0.25 3.57 4.49
N LYS A 53 -1.03 3.77 4.15
CA LYS A 53 -2.14 2.91 4.62
C LYS A 53 -2.02 1.49 4.10
N THR A 54 -1.61 1.31 2.84
CA THR A 54 -1.37 0.00 2.23
C THR A 54 -0.28 -0.75 2.97
N VAL A 55 0.88 -0.11 3.20
CA VAL A 55 1.98 -0.71 3.96
C VAL A 55 1.53 -1.10 5.37
N ASN A 56 0.80 -0.24 6.06
CA ASN A 56 0.35 -0.52 7.43
C ASN A 56 -0.65 -1.67 7.48
N GLY A 57 -1.66 -1.70 6.60
CA GLY A 57 -2.64 -2.78 6.54
C GLY A 57 -1.97 -4.14 6.32
N ILE A 58 -1.04 -4.20 5.36
CA ILE A 58 -0.28 -5.42 5.06
C ILE A 58 0.65 -5.80 6.23
N THR A 59 1.33 -4.83 6.84
CA THR A 59 2.24 -5.09 7.97
C THR A 59 1.47 -5.65 9.16
N ILE A 60 0.37 -5.00 9.57
CA ILE A 60 -0.48 -5.45 10.68
C ILE A 60 -1.01 -6.86 10.41
N TRP A 61 -1.45 -7.14 9.18
CA TRP A 61 -1.97 -8.46 8.82
C TRP A 61 -0.91 -9.57 8.88
N THR A 62 0.32 -9.25 8.48
CA THR A 62 1.44 -10.21 8.44
C THR A 62 2.15 -10.38 9.78
N MET A 63 1.93 -9.50 10.77
CA MET A 63 2.46 -9.64 12.14
C MET A 63 2.04 -10.94 12.82
N ASN A 64 0.93 -11.56 12.40
CA ASN A 64 0.46 -12.85 12.91
C ASN A 64 1.30 -14.06 12.42
N GLY A 65 2.48 -13.85 11.85
CA GLY A 65 3.46 -14.89 11.52
C GLY A 65 3.28 -15.56 10.15
N LYS A 66 2.33 -15.10 9.32
CA LYS A 66 2.13 -15.60 7.96
C LYS A 66 2.94 -14.76 6.96
N ASN A 67 4.15 -15.16 6.62
CA ASN A 67 4.92 -14.52 5.54
C ASN A 67 4.37 -14.97 4.17
N LEU A 68 3.30 -14.31 3.73
CA LEU A 68 2.55 -14.71 2.53
C LEU A 68 3.01 -14.01 1.25
N LEU A 69 3.86 -12.98 1.33
CA LEU A 69 4.08 -12.06 0.21
C LEU A 69 5.24 -12.47 -0.71
N GLY A 70 6.27 -13.13 -0.18
CA GLY A 70 7.49 -13.46 -0.92
C GLY A 70 8.44 -12.27 -1.13
N ASN A 71 9.63 -12.54 -1.68
CA ASN A 71 10.74 -11.57 -1.77
C ASN A 71 10.44 -10.38 -2.71
N GLU A 72 9.76 -10.63 -3.83
CA GLU A 72 9.41 -9.59 -4.81
C GLU A 72 8.47 -8.54 -4.21
N ASN A 73 7.44 -8.99 -3.50
CA ASN A 73 6.51 -8.11 -2.82
C ASN A 73 7.13 -7.41 -1.60
N ALA A 74 8.14 -8.00 -0.96
CA ALA A 74 8.90 -7.31 0.08
C ALA A 74 9.62 -6.07 -0.48
N GLU A 75 10.18 -6.14 -1.69
CA GLU A 75 10.80 -4.97 -2.33
C GLU A 75 9.76 -3.93 -2.74
N ARG A 76 8.59 -4.35 -3.24
CA ARG A 76 7.47 -3.45 -3.54
C ARG A 76 6.98 -2.71 -2.28
N ILE A 77 6.88 -3.38 -1.15
CA ILE A 77 6.57 -2.76 0.14
C ILE A 77 7.64 -1.72 0.53
N ARG A 78 8.94 -2.01 0.31
CA ARG A 78 10.00 -1.01 0.53
C ARG A 78 9.88 0.21 -0.40
N LYS A 79 9.45 0.03 -1.65
CA LYS A 79 9.16 1.14 -2.57
C LYS A 79 7.99 1.99 -2.06
N LEU A 80 6.89 1.36 -1.65
CA LEU A 80 5.74 2.07 -1.04
C LEU A 80 6.15 2.85 0.21
N MET A 81 6.97 2.27 1.10
CA MET A 81 7.51 2.96 2.27
C MET A 81 8.34 4.21 1.91
N ARG A 82 9.14 4.14 0.84
CA ARG A 82 9.92 5.28 0.36
C ARG A 82 9.01 6.38 -0.17
N ILE A 83 8.00 6.02 -0.97
CA ILE A 83 7.03 6.98 -1.52
C ILE A 83 6.22 7.64 -0.40
N ALA A 84 5.74 6.86 0.57
CA ALA A 84 5.00 7.35 1.73
C ALA A 84 5.78 8.39 2.55
N ARG A 85 7.11 8.38 2.48
CA ARG A 85 8.02 9.30 3.19
C ARG A 85 8.62 10.39 2.29
N SER A 86 8.26 10.42 1.00
CA SER A 86 8.77 11.43 0.06
C SER A 86 8.22 12.82 0.36
N GLU A 87 9.00 13.86 0.03
CA GLU A 87 8.87 15.23 0.55
C GLU A 87 7.45 15.81 0.47
N GLY A 88 6.99 16.41 1.59
CA GLY A 88 5.73 17.17 1.70
C GLY A 88 4.75 16.60 2.72
N TYR A 89 4.59 15.27 2.78
CA TYR A 89 3.67 14.64 3.73
C TYR A 89 4.40 14.24 5.02
N LYS A 90 4.57 15.21 5.94
CA LYS A 90 5.05 14.92 7.29
C LYS A 90 3.92 14.25 8.07
N TRP A 91 4.02 12.93 8.23
CA TRP A 91 3.17 12.18 9.14
C TRP A 91 3.27 12.78 10.54
N ASN A 92 2.23 13.49 10.94
CA ASN A 92 1.96 13.85 12.32
C ASN A 92 1.09 12.74 12.90
N ALA A 93 1.64 12.02 13.88
CA ALA A 93 0.97 10.95 14.64
C ALA A 93 -0.39 11.37 15.26
N THR A 94 -0.71 12.66 15.20
CA THR A 94 -1.83 13.34 15.84
C THR A 94 -2.93 13.83 14.88
N GLY A 95 -2.86 13.56 13.58
CA GLY A 95 -3.84 14.03 12.59
C GLY A 95 -4.96 13.03 12.26
N LEU A 96 -6.22 13.45 12.42
CA LEU A 96 -7.50 12.81 12.04
C LEU A 96 -7.39 11.61 11.08
N GLY A 97 -7.38 10.40 11.64
CA GLY A 97 -7.34 9.15 10.89
C GLY A 97 -6.23 8.25 11.43
N SER A 98 -6.48 7.64 12.59
CA SER A 98 -5.59 6.65 13.20
C SER A 98 -5.05 5.70 12.13
N LEU A 99 -3.73 5.55 12.02
CA LEU A 99 -3.10 4.54 11.17
C LEU A 99 -3.41 3.10 11.62
N GLY A 100 -4.04 2.92 12.78
CA GLY A 100 -4.66 1.66 13.18
C GLY A 100 -5.96 1.37 12.42
N VAL A 101 -6.50 2.35 11.69
CA VAL A 101 -7.61 2.19 10.76
C VAL A 101 -7.00 1.93 9.37
N GLN A 102 -6.91 0.63 9.07
CA GLN A 102 -6.93 0.11 7.69
C GLN A 102 -8.17 0.72 7.01
N PHE A 103 -8.13 0.88 5.68
CA PHE A 103 -9.22 1.52 4.92
C PHE A 103 -10.64 1.18 5.42
#